data_AF-A0A0N4XYC1-F1
#
_entry.id   AF-A0A0N4XYC1-F1
#
_cell.length_a   1.000
_cell.length_b   1.000
_cell.length_c   1.000
_cell.angle_alpha   90.00
_cell.angle_beta   90.00
_cell.angle_gamma   90.00
#
_symmetry.space_group_name_H-M   'P 1'
#
loop_
_entity.id
_entity.type
_entity.pdbx_description
1 polymer ?
#
loop_
_entity_poly.entity_id
_entity_poly.type
_entity_poly.pdbx_seq_one_letter_code
_entity_poly.pdbx_strand_id
1 'polypeptide(L)'
;MLAVRRLLLAAPSATSSSAAAMHNRSSVPRVTDDREKSSAFPADLGYVYRYHKPGVDPLPRIPGCRVPVARPSYRVRDAWRESQARFGQNDYIDLLGDGQLHPAMLQYHTPRWLRGFPGQHRANELVKLIHYRNLYDEKLKKNSPRRWHELCKRIKYLLIHHNYDKQDELSRERDLGLWDEEPDYFYKDKSRRSHRDLV
;
A
#
# COMPACT_ATOMS: atom_id res chain seq x y z
N MET A 1 -5.62 -19.40 63.01
CA MET A 1 -4.57 -19.00 62.04
C MET A 1 -4.84 -19.69 60.70
N LEU A 2 -5.73 -19.16 59.86
CA LEU A 2 -5.89 -19.60 58.47
C LEU A 2 -6.03 -18.37 57.59
N ALA A 3 -4.94 -18.02 56.90
CA ALA A 3 -4.89 -16.92 55.95
C ALA A 3 -5.33 -17.44 54.57
N VAL A 4 -6.47 -16.94 54.09
CA VAL A 4 -6.98 -17.24 52.75
C VAL A 4 -6.29 -16.31 51.74
N ARG A 5 -5.46 -16.89 50.87
CA ARG A 5 -4.75 -16.20 49.79
C ARG A 5 -5.72 -15.97 48.63
N ARG A 6 -6.13 -14.72 48.38
CA ARG A 6 -6.86 -14.32 47.16
C ARG A 6 -5.89 -14.32 45.97
N LEU A 7 -6.13 -15.20 44.99
CA LEU A 7 -5.50 -15.15 43.67
C LEU A 7 -6.20 -14.06 42.84
N LEU A 8 -5.47 -13.01 42.48
CA LEU A 8 -5.90 -12.02 41.49
C LEU A 8 -5.67 -12.61 40.09
N LEU A 9 -6.74 -12.96 39.37
CA LEU A 9 -6.67 -13.22 37.93
C LEU A 9 -6.45 -11.89 37.20
N ALA A 10 -5.32 -11.76 36.50
CA ALA A 10 -5.11 -10.71 35.53
C ALA A 10 -5.99 -10.97 34.29
N ALA A 11 -6.88 -10.03 33.97
CA ALA A 11 -7.68 -10.08 32.76
C ALA A 11 -6.80 -9.77 31.52
N PRO A 12 -6.91 -10.54 30.42
CA PRO A 12 -6.21 -10.21 29.20
C PRO A 12 -6.79 -8.93 28.58
N SER A 13 -5.92 -8.00 28.23
CA SER A 13 -6.27 -6.78 27.51
C SER A 13 -6.79 -7.12 26.11
N ALA A 14 -8.00 -6.68 25.81
CA ALA A 14 -8.62 -6.85 24.50
C ALA A 14 -7.83 -6.08 23.43
N THR A 15 -7.01 -6.79 22.65
CA THR A 15 -6.53 -6.29 21.36
C THR A 15 -7.69 -6.20 20.40
N SER A 16 -8.09 -4.99 20.03
CA SER A 16 -9.09 -4.70 19.01
C SER A 16 -8.58 -5.09 17.62
N SER A 17 -8.67 -6.38 17.29
CA SER A 17 -8.61 -6.81 15.89
C SER A 17 -9.91 -6.36 15.20
N SER A 18 -9.84 -5.29 14.42
CA SER A 18 -10.91 -4.94 13.48
C SER A 18 -10.93 -5.98 12.36
N ALA A 19 -11.58 -7.12 12.62
CA ALA A 19 -11.97 -8.03 11.57
C ALA A 19 -12.99 -7.29 10.69
N ALA A 20 -12.61 -6.97 9.46
CA ALA A 20 -13.51 -6.37 8.48
C ALA A 20 -14.65 -7.36 8.21
N ALA A 21 -15.80 -7.15 8.86
CA ALA A 21 -17.00 -7.93 8.62
C ALA A 21 -17.56 -7.56 7.24
N MET A 22 -17.37 -8.45 6.27
CA MET A 22 -17.94 -8.30 4.93
C MET A 22 -19.47 -8.41 5.01
N HIS A 23 -20.17 -7.36 4.57
CA HIS A 23 -21.62 -7.28 4.61
C HIS A 23 -22.25 -8.06 3.46
N ASN A 24 -23.09 -9.03 3.78
CA ASN A 24 -23.85 -9.80 2.80
C ASN A 24 -25.11 -9.01 2.39
N ARG A 25 -25.19 -8.55 1.14
CA ARG A 25 -26.31 -7.74 0.61
C ARG A 25 -27.32 -8.54 -0.22
N SER A 26 -27.23 -9.86 -0.28
CA SER A 26 -28.19 -10.66 -1.06
C SER A 26 -29.38 -11.08 -0.20
N SER A 27 -30.57 -10.56 -0.51
CA SER A 27 -31.84 -10.83 0.21
C SER A 27 -32.55 -12.10 -0.27
N VAL A 28 -31.83 -13.03 -0.91
CA VAL A 28 -32.43 -14.22 -1.52
C VAL A 28 -32.31 -15.41 -0.55
N PRO A 29 -33.42 -15.96 -0.02
CA PRO A 29 -33.37 -17.19 0.77
C PRO A 29 -32.97 -18.36 -0.13
N ARG A 30 -31.87 -19.04 0.20
CA ARG A 30 -31.39 -20.20 -0.57
C ARG A 30 -31.81 -21.49 0.13
N VAL A 31 -32.45 -22.38 -0.63
CA VAL A 31 -32.75 -23.75 -0.22
C VAL A 31 -31.43 -24.53 -0.18
N THR A 32 -31.11 -25.15 0.95
CA THR A 32 -29.91 -25.97 1.16
C THR A 32 -30.31 -27.39 1.53
N ASP A 33 -29.68 -28.39 0.92
CA ASP A 33 -30.02 -29.81 1.11
C ASP A 33 -29.65 -30.36 2.52
N ASP A 34 -28.64 -29.77 3.18
CA ASP A 34 -28.15 -30.23 4.50
C ASP A 34 -28.27 -29.15 5.58
N ARG A 35 -28.78 -29.53 6.76
CA ARG A 35 -28.95 -28.68 7.96
C ARG A 35 -27.63 -28.09 8.49
N GLU A 36 -26.52 -28.81 8.36
CA GLU A 36 -25.21 -28.34 8.82
C GLU A 36 -24.53 -27.38 7.81
N LYS A 37 -24.96 -27.37 6.54
CA LYS A 37 -24.47 -26.43 5.52
C LYS A 37 -25.16 -25.07 5.57
N SER A 38 -26.28 -24.94 6.28
CA SER A 38 -27.03 -23.67 6.37
C SER A 38 -26.31 -22.61 7.22
N SER A 39 -25.37 -23.01 8.09
CA SER A 39 -24.57 -22.12 8.95
C SER A 39 -23.17 -21.84 8.41
N ALA A 40 -22.74 -22.55 7.36
CA ALA A 40 -21.50 -22.24 6.67
C ALA A 40 -21.68 -20.91 5.94
N PHE A 41 -21.01 -19.86 6.40
CA PHE A 41 -20.83 -18.67 5.59
C PHE A 41 -20.19 -19.11 4.28
N PRO A 42 -20.78 -18.81 3.11
CA PRO A 42 -20.07 -18.98 1.86
C PRO A 42 -18.78 -18.18 2.03
N ALA A 43 -17.63 -18.86 1.93
CA ALA A 43 -16.47 -18.12 1.50
C ALA A 43 -16.91 -17.53 0.17
N ASP A 44 -17.08 -16.21 0.10
CA ASP A 44 -16.96 -15.49 -1.15
C ASP A 44 -15.53 -15.72 -1.64
N LEU A 45 -15.24 -16.95 -2.09
CA LEU A 45 -14.52 -17.17 -3.31
C LEU A 45 -15.41 -16.59 -4.40
N GLY A 46 -15.66 -15.29 -4.34
CA GLY A 46 -16.42 -14.57 -5.33
C GLY A 46 -15.83 -15.00 -6.65
N TYR A 47 -16.69 -15.45 -7.56
CA TYR A 47 -16.27 -15.62 -8.93
C TYR A 47 -15.94 -14.22 -9.44
N VAL A 48 -14.70 -13.80 -9.23
CA VAL A 48 -14.15 -12.61 -9.86
C VAL A 48 -14.06 -13.01 -11.32
N TYR A 49 -14.84 -12.35 -12.17
CA TYR A 49 -14.72 -12.52 -13.61
C TYR A 49 -13.25 -12.42 -13.98
N ARG A 50 -12.66 -13.56 -14.34
CA ARG A 50 -11.28 -13.63 -14.77
C ARG A 50 -11.27 -13.12 -16.21
N TYR A 51 -11.26 -11.80 -16.36
CA TYR A 51 -11.16 -11.17 -17.67
C TYR A 51 -9.93 -11.72 -18.39
N HIS A 52 -10.13 -12.01 -19.67
CA HIS A 52 -9.09 -12.54 -20.54
C HIS A 52 -7.84 -11.64 -20.47
N LYS A 53 -6.73 -12.20 -19.99
CA LYS A 53 -5.44 -11.52 -19.95
C LYS A 53 -4.74 -11.71 -21.30
N PRO A 54 -4.57 -10.67 -22.12
CA PRO A 54 -3.91 -10.80 -23.42
C PRO A 54 -2.51 -11.39 -23.25
N GLY A 55 -2.23 -12.48 -23.97
CA GLY A 55 -0.92 -13.18 -23.96
C GLY A 55 -0.74 -14.25 -22.88
N VAL A 56 -1.65 -14.36 -21.91
CA VAL A 56 -1.65 -15.42 -20.88
C VAL A 56 -2.77 -16.42 -21.11
N ASP A 57 -3.98 -15.92 -21.33
CA ASP A 57 -5.14 -16.75 -21.63
C ASP A 57 -5.21 -16.96 -23.15
N PRO A 58 -5.54 -18.17 -23.64
CA PRO A 58 -5.71 -18.38 -25.07
C PRO A 58 -6.96 -17.63 -25.56
N LEU A 59 -6.81 -16.74 -26.54
CA LEU A 59 -7.97 -16.17 -27.24
C LEU A 59 -8.75 -17.30 -27.94
N PRO A 60 -10.09 -17.18 -28.05
CA PRO A 60 -10.86 -18.02 -28.96
C PRO A 60 -10.25 -17.95 -30.36
N ARG A 61 -10.13 -19.11 -31.03
CA ARG A 61 -9.59 -19.17 -32.40
C ARG A 61 -10.41 -18.25 -33.31
N ILE A 62 -9.72 -17.38 -34.05
CA ILE A 62 -10.35 -16.64 -35.15
C ILE A 62 -10.76 -17.67 -36.21
N PRO A 63 -12.03 -17.67 -36.67
CA PRO A 63 -12.48 -18.61 -37.70
C PRO A 63 -11.63 -18.46 -38.96
N GLY A 64 -11.15 -19.57 -39.51
CA GLY A 64 -10.28 -19.60 -40.71
C GLY A 64 -8.78 -19.44 -40.44
N CYS A 65 -8.36 -18.99 -39.26
CA CYS A 65 -6.95 -18.89 -38.91
C CYS A 65 -6.42 -20.21 -38.32
N ARG A 66 -5.52 -20.89 -39.06
CA ARG A 66 -4.88 -22.15 -38.62
C ARG A 66 -3.61 -21.93 -37.79
N VAL A 67 -3.14 -20.69 -37.66
CA VAL A 67 -1.90 -20.34 -36.95
C VAL A 67 -2.10 -20.50 -35.44
N PRO A 68 -1.29 -21.33 -34.74
CA PRO A 68 -1.36 -21.44 -33.29
C PRO A 68 -1.05 -20.10 -32.59
N VAL A 69 -1.82 -19.76 -31.56
CA VAL A 69 -1.51 -18.59 -30.71
C VAL A 69 -0.18 -18.82 -30.01
N ALA A 70 0.79 -17.92 -30.25
CA ALA A 70 2.12 -18.01 -29.65
C ALA A 70 2.01 -17.92 -28.12
N ARG A 71 2.33 -19.02 -27.44
CA ARG A 71 2.48 -19.06 -25.98
C ARG A 71 3.95 -18.76 -25.64
N PRO A 72 4.25 -17.97 -24.60
CA PRO A 72 5.62 -17.85 -24.14
C PRO A 72 6.15 -19.24 -23.76
N SER A 73 7.43 -19.49 -24.01
CA SER A 73 8.08 -20.74 -23.62
C SER A 73 7.93 -20.93 -22.10
N TYR A 74 7.49 -22.12 -21.68
CA TYR A 74 7.38 -22.44 -20.26
C TYR A 74 8.75 -22.27 -19.58
N ARG A 75 8.79 -21.49 -18.51
CA ARG A 75 9.99 -21.29 -17.68
C ARG A 75 9.84 -22.12 -16.42
N VAL A 76 10.58 -23.23 -16.34
CA VAL A 76 10.72 -24.02 -15.12
C VAL A 76 11.33 -23.12 -14.03
N ARG A 77 10.69 -23.05 -12.86
CA ARG A 77 11.20 -22.32 -11.70
C ARG A 77 11.74 -23.31 -10.69
N ASP A 78 12.99 -23.13 -10.28
CA ASP A 78 13.57 -23.85 -9.16
C ASP A 78 13.20 -23.15 -7.85
N ALA A 79 12.29 -23.76 -7.08
CA ALA A 79 11.84 -23.25 -5.80
C ALA A 79 12.91 -23.40 -4.71
N TRP A 80 13.86 -24.32 -4.87
CA TRP A 80 14.88 -24.66 -3.87
C TRP A 80 16.27 -24.13 -4.23
N ARG A 81 16.36 -23.22 -5.20
CA ARG A 81 17.61 -22.51 -5.46
C ARG A 81 18.12 -21.87 -4.18
N GLU A 82 19.43 -21.85 -4.00
CA GLU A 82 20.09 -21.40 -2.75
C GLU A 82 19.58 -20.03 -2.25
N SER A 83 19.34 -19.08 -3.16
CA SER A 83 18.82 -17.75 -2.81
C SER A 83 17.36 -17.71 -2.35
N GLN A 84 16.52 -18.68 -2.73
CA GLN A 84 15.16 -18.82 -2.21
C GLN A 84 15.16 -19.61 -0.91
N ALA A 85 15.93 -20.70 -0.87
CA ALA A 85 16.05 -21.54 0.31
C ALA A 85 16.63 -20.76 1.51
N ARG A 86 17.56 -19.83 1.27
CA ARG A 86 18.14 -18.94 2.30
C ARG A 86 17.41 -17.61 2.49
N PHE A 87 16.28 -17.40 1.80
CA PHE A 87 15.54 -16.16 1.95
C PHE A 87 15.00 -16.03 3.38
N GLY A 88 15.17 -14.85 3.99
CA GLY A 88 14.79 -14.57 5.39
C GLY A 88 15.80 -15.07 6.43
N GLN A 89 16.90 -15.68 6.00
CA GLN A 89 17.99 -16.02 6.91
C GLN A 89 18.55 -14.73 7.55
N ASN A 90 18.66 -14.73 8.89
CA ASN A 90 19.15 -13.62 9.71
C ASN A 90 18.23 -12.40 9.84
N ASP A 91 16.94 -12.50 9.52
CA ASP A 91 15.99 -11.38 9.71
C ASP A 91 15.81 -10.97 11.19
N TYR A 92 15.98 -11.92 12.12
CA TYR A 92 15.86 -11.71 13.57
C TYR A 92 17.23 -11.72 14.30
N ILE A 93 18.29 -11.31 13.60
CA ILE A 93 19.65 -11.30 14.16
C ILE A 93 19.80 -10.34 15.36
N ASP A 94 18.95 -9.33 15.44
CA ASP A 94 18.87 -8.39 16.56
C ASP A 94 18.24 -9.02 17.82
N LEU A 95 17.23 -9.88 17.65
CA LEU A 95 16.53 -10.55 18.75
C LEU A 95 17.26 -11.79 19.27
N LEU A 96 17.90 -12.54 18.36
CA LEU A 96 18.50 -13.85 18.65
C LEU A 96 20.03 -13.83 18.71
N GLY A 97 20.67 -12.70 18.36
CA GLY A 97 22.12 -12.52 18.39
C GLY A 97 22.59 -11.56 19.49
N ASP A 98 23.78 -11.00 19.30
CA ASP A 98 24.44 -10.11 20.27
C ASP A 98 23.87 -8.67 20.30
N GLY A 99 22.81 -8.39 19.54
CA GLY A 99 22.20 -7.06 19.41
C GLY A 99 23.06 -5.99 18.72
N GLN A 100 24.27 -6.34 18.25
CA GLN A 100 25.21 -5.40 17.63
C GLN A 100 24.78 -4.92 16.23
N LEU A 101 23.97 -5.72 15.52
CA LEU A 101 23.60 -5.47 14.13
C LEU A 101 22.08 -5.34 14.00
N HIS A 102 21.62 -4.21 13.47
CA HIS A 102 20.20 -4.01 13.16
C HIS A 102 19.85 -4.57 11.78
N PRO A 103 18.70 -5.26 11.57
CA PRO A 103 18.33 -5.91 10.30
C PRO A 103 18.32 -4.95 9.09
N ALA A 104 18.01 -3.67 9.30
CA ALA A 104 18.10 -2.65 8.25
C ALA A 104 19.49 -2.56 7.59
N MET A 105 20.57 -2.92 8.30
CA MET A 105 21.92 -2.91 7.78
C MET A 105 22.22 -4.07 6.83
N LEU A 106 21.47 -5.19 6.95
CA LEU A 106 21.59 -6.38 6.08
C LEU A 106 21.00 -6.15 4.68
N GLN A 107 20.30 -5.05 4.45
CA GLN A 107 19.72 -4.71 3.15
C GLN A 107 20.81 -4.21 2.17
N TYR A 108 21.71 -5.09 1.74
CA TYR A 108 22.83 -4.74 0.85
C TYR A 108 22.39 -4.34 -0.56
N HIS A 109 21.23 -4.83 -1.00
CA HIS A 109 20.68 -4.55 -2.32
C HIS A 109 20.00 -3.17 -2.40
N THR A 110 19.66 -2.55 -1.27
CA THR A 110 19.04 -1.23 -1.25
C THR A 110 20.09 -0.12 -1.16
N PRO A 111 19.84 1.06 -1.77
CA PRO A 111 20.70 2.21 -1.61
C PRO A 111 20.88 2.58 -0.14
N ARG A 112 22.08 3.00 0.25
CA ARG A 112 22.40 3.27 1.67
C ARG A 112 21.46 4.29 2.32
N TRP A 113 21.02 5.30 1.57
CA TRP A 113 20.10 6.35 2.01
C TRP A 113 18.65 5.87 2.20
N LEU A 114 18.33 4.65 1.75
CA LEU A 114 16.99 4.05 1.82
C LEU A 114 16.90 2.90 2.83
N ARG A 115 18.03 2.46 3.39
CA ARG A 115 18.08 1.37 4.37
C ARG A 115 17.32 1.76 5.64
N GLY A 116 16.40 0.91 6.08
CA GLY A 116 15.58 1.14 7.27
C GLY A 116 14.54 2.26 7.12
N PHE A 117 14.29 2.75 5.90
CA PHE A 117 13.30 3.79 5.67
C PHE A 117 11.87 3.22 5.85
N PRO A 118 10.97 3.88 6.61
CA PRO A 118 9.63 3.37 6.86
C PRO A 118 8.81 3.30 5.56
N GLY A 119 8.27 2.12 5.25
CA GLY A 119 7.59 1.86 3.97
C GLY A 119 6.14 2.33 3.88
N GLN A 120 5.44 2.50 5.00
CA GLN A 120 3.97 2.56 5.05
C GLN A 120 3.37 3.98 5.00
N HIS A 121 4.17 5.03 4.82
CA HIS A 121 3.63 6.39 4.83
C HIS A 121 2.89 6.75 3.53
N ARG A 122 1.72 7.40 3.62
CA ARG A 122 0.93 7.81 2.43
C ARG A 122 1.67 8.80 1.52
N ALA A 123 2.61 9.57 2.06
CA ALA A 123 3.49 10.47 1.31
C ALA A 123 4.93 9.90 1.18
N ASN A 124 5.06 8.59 0.97
CA ASN A 124 6.37 7.92 0.98
C ASN A 124 7.35 8.51 -0.06
N GLU A 125 6.86 8.79 -1.27
CA GLU A 125 7.69 9.38 -2.32
C GLU A 125 8.23 10.75 -1.92
N LEU A 126 7.37 11.64 -1.41
CA LEU A 126 7.76 12.99 -0.99
C LEU A 126 8.87 12.95 0.06
N VAL A 127 8.70 12.15 1.11
CA VAL A 127 9.68 12.08 2.21
C VAL A 127 11.00 11.48 1.70
N LYS A 128 10.97 10.44 0.86
CA LYS A 128 12.17 9.87 0.22
C LYS A 128 12.92 10.91 -0.62
N LEU A 129 12.21 11.69 -1.44
CA LEU A 129 12.83 12.70 -2.29
C LEU A 129 13.41 13.86 -1.48
N ILE A 130 12.74 14.31 -0.41
CA ILE A 130 13.28 15.33 0.50
C ILE A 130 14.54 14.80 1.20
N HIS A 131 14.52 13.55 1.70
CA HIS A 131 15.68 12.95 2.33
C HIS A 131 16.86 12.83 1.36
N TYR A 132 16.61 12.31 0.15
CA TYR A 132 17.59 12.22 -0.93
C TYR A 132 18.16 13.60 -1.31
N ARG A 133 17.30 14.62 -1.43
CA ARG A 133 17.68 16.01 -1.71
C ARG A 133 18.64 16.53 -0.64
N ASN A 134 18.31 16.36 0.64
CA ASN A 134 19.11 16.89 1.73
C ASN A 134 20.47 16.18 1.85
N LEU A 135 20.51 14.87 1.57
CA LEU A 135 21.75 14.09 1.69
C LEU A 135 22.74 14.35 0.54
N TYR A 136 22.24 14.68 -0.65
CA TYR A 136 23.07 14.83 -1.86
C TYR A 136 23.00 16.23 -2.50
N ASP A 137 22.53 17.24 -1.78
CA ASP A 137 22.26 18.59 -2.30
C ASP A 137 23.44 19.17 -3.11
N GLU A 138 24.58 19.34 -2.44
CA GLU A 138 25.77 19.95 -3.05
C GLU A 138 26.28 19.16 -4.26
N LYS A 139 26.25 17.82 -4.16
CA LYS A 139 26.74 16.93 -5.22
C LYS A 139 25.85 16.98 -6.46
N LEU A 140 24.54 17.02 -6.28
CA LEU A 140 23.57 17.11 -7.39
C LEU A 140 23.64 18.46 -8.09
N LYS A 141 23.75 19.56 -7.33
CA LYS A 141 23.90 20.91 -7.88
C LYS A 141 25.15 21.04 -8.75
N LYS A 142 26.29 20.51 -8.28
CA LYS A 142 27.57 20.57 -9.00
C LYS A 142 27.60 19.63 -10.21
N ASN A 143 27.17 18.37 -10.06
CA ASN A 143 27.37 17.36 -11.09
C ASN A 143 26.22 17.25 -12.09
N SER A 144 24.99 17.58 -11.70
CA SER A 144 23.79 17.32 -12.50
C SER A 144 22.67 18.33 -12.21
N PRO A 145 22.85 19.61 -12.59
CA PRO A 145 21.90 20.68 -12.29
C PRO A 145 20.50 20.43 -12.88
N ARG A 146 20.41 19.75 -14.03
CA ARG A 146 19.12 19.35 -14.62
C ARG A 146 18.35 18.38 -13.72
N ARG A 147 19.01 17.34 -13.22
CA ARG A 147 18.38 16.35 -12.31
C ARG A 147 17.98 17.01 -10.99
N TRP A 148 18.78 17.96 -10.50
CA TRP A 148 18.43 18.78 -9.34
C TRP A 148 17.13 19.56 -9.58
N HIS A 149 17.01 20.24 -10.72
CA HIS A 149 15.80 20.97 -11.07
C HIS A 149 14.57 20.05 -11.17
N GLU A 150 14.70 18.89 -11.82
CA GLU A 150 13.63 17.88 -11.93
C GLU A 150 13.21 17.34 -10.54
N LEU A 151 14.17 17.09 -9.65
CA LEU A 151 13.92 16.68 -8.26
C LEU A 151 13.13 17.75 -7.49
N CYS A 152 13.57 19.00 -7.55
CA CYS A 152 12.88 20.13 -6.90
C CYS A 152 11.45 20.30 -7.43
N LYS A 153 11.27 20.17 -8.75
CA LYS A 153 9.95 20.22 -9.40
C LYS A 153 9.04 19.12 -8.89
N ARG A 154 9.54 17.88 -8.80
CA ARG A 154 8.76 16.74 -8.27
C ARG A 154 8.39 16.92 -6.80
N ILE A 155 9.33 17.40 -5.97
CA ILE A 155 9.07 17.70 -4.56
C ILE A 155 7.99 18.78 -4.43
N LYS A 156 8.06 19.86 -5.21
CA LYS A 156 7.04 20.92 -5.21
C LYS A 156 5.66 20.38 -5.58
N TYR A 157 5.58 19.59 -6.65
CA TYR A 157 4.33 18.95 -7.08
C TYR A 157 3.74 18.06 -5.98
N LEU A 158 4.53 17.16 -5.41
CA LEU A 158 4.07 16.24 -4.38
C LEU A 158 3.65 16.95 -3.09
N LEU A 159 4.32 18.03 -2.73
CA LEU A 159 3.98 18.85 -1.57
C LEU A 159 2.62 19.53 -1.76
N ILE A 160 2.34 20.04 -2.97
CA ILE A 160 1.02 20.61 -3.30
C ILE A 160 -0.04 19.50 -3.27
N HIS A 161 0.18 18.41 -4.01
CA HIS A 161 -0.79 17.32 -4.14
C HIS A 161 -1.15 16.65 -2.80
N HIS A 162 -0.16 16.39 -1.94
CA HIS A 162 -0.43 15.75 -0.64
C HIS A 162 -1.10 16.67 0.38
N ASN A 163 -0.88 17.99 0.29
CA ASN A 163 -1.43 18.97 1.23
C ASN A 163 -2.80 19.50 0.79
N TYR A 164 -3.06 19.61 -0.51
CA TYR A 164 -4.25 20.27 -1.06
C TYR A 164 -5.20 19.28 -1.74
N ASP A 165 -4.77 18.62 -2.81
CA ASP A 165 -5.63 17.75 -3.64
C ASP A 165 -6.22 16.55 -2.86
N LYS A 166 -5.54 16.14 -1.79
CA LYS A 166 -5.92 14.99 -0.96
C LYS A 166 -6.94 15.30 0.13
N GLN A 167 -7.07 16.57 0.50
CA GLN A 167 -8.05 17.08 1.47
C GLN A 167 -9.27 17.67 0.77
N ASP A 168 -9.18 17.93 -0.54
CA ASP A 168 -10.28 18.47 -1.33
C ASP A 168 -11.29 17.37 -1.71
N GLU A 169 -12.06 16.90 -0.73
CA GLU A 169 -13.19 15.98 -0.93
C GLU A 169 -14.32 16.63 -1.75
N LEU A 170 -14.31 17.97 -1.84
CA LEU A 170 -15.32 18.81 -2.47
C LEU A 170 -14.97 19.20 -3.91
N SER A 171 -13.82 18.79 -4.45
CA SER A 171 -13.39 19.15 -5.81
C SER A 171 -14.45 18.78 -6.86
N ARG A 172 -15.09 17.62 -6.73
CA ARG A 172 -16.16 17.20 -7.66
C ARG A 172 -17.42 18.05 -7.52
N GLU A 173 -17.73 18.50 -6.31
CA GLU A 173 -18.93 19.29 -6.04
C GLU A 173 -18.75 20.75 -6.48
N ARG A 174 -17.51 21.25 -6.45
CA ARG A 174 -17.10 22.54 -7.02
C ARG A 174 -17.18 22.53 -8.54
N ASP A 175 -16.68 21.49 -9.19
CA ASP A 175 -16.77 21.34 -10.66
C ASP A 175 -18.23 21.29 -11.15
N LEU A 176 -19.15 20.81 -10.31
CA LEU A 176 -20.59 20.76 -10.58
C LEU A 176 -21.30 22.10 -10.33
N GLY A 177 -20.61 23.12 -9.83
CA GLY A 177 -21.20 24.42 -9.50
C GLY A 177 -22.23 24.36 -8.38
N LEU A 178 -22.13 23.37 -7.49
CA LEU A 178 -23.10 23.15 -6.41
C LEU A 178 -22.89 24.11 -5.22
N TRP A 179 -21.73 24.76 -5.15
CA TRP A 179 -21.32 25.65 -4.08
C TRP A 179 -21.00 27.04 -4.64
N ASP A 180 -21.48 28.09 -3.98
CA ASP A 180 -21.20 29.47 -4.36
C ASP A 180 -19.70 29.81 -4.20
N GLU A 181 -19.15 30.59 -5.13
CA GLU A 181 -17.70 30.88 -5.17
C GLU A 181 -17.22 31.85 -4.08
N GLU A 182 -18.14 32.42 -3.29
CA GLU A 182 -17.83 33.41 -2.27
C GLU A 182 -16.80 32.86 -1.25
N PRO A 183 -15.69 33.58 -1.03
CA PRO A 183 -14.69 33.16 -0.05
C PRO A 183 -15.29 33.24 1.35
N ASP A 184 -15.59 32.08 1.93
CA ASP A 184 -16.03 31.98 3.32
C ASP A 184 -14.82 32.23 4.25
N TYR A 185 -14.69 33.47 4.70
CA TYR A 185 -13.60 33.91 5.58
C TYR A 185 -13.78 33.46 7.04
N PHE A 186 -14.94 32.90 7.40
CA PHE A 186 -15.30 32.64 8.80
C PHE A 186 -14.96 31.21 9.24
N TYR A 187 -15.03 30.24 8.33
CA TYR A 187 -14.54 28.90 8.57
C TYR A 187 -13.06 28.83 8.16
N LYS A 188 -12.20 28.21 8.98
CA LYS A 188 -10.85 27.81 8.54
C LYS A 188 -11.02 26.69 7.52
N ASP A 189 -11.45 27.06 6.32
CA ASP A 189 -11.61 26.15 5.22
C ASP A 189 -10.22 25.76 4.72
N LYS A 190 -9.69 24.66 5.26
CA LYS A 190 -8.41 24.10 4.86
C LYS A 190 -8.41 23.63 3.40
N SER A 191 -9.58 23.59 2.75
CA SER A 191 -9.73 23.24 1.34
C SER A 191 -9.49 24.40 0.37
N ARG A 192 -9.37 25.66 0.85
CA ARG A 192 -9.20 26.87 0.02
C ARG A 192 -7.92 27.66 0.29
N ARG A 193 -6.94 27.09 0.99
CA ARG A 193 -5.60 27.72 1.06
C ARG A 193 -4.75 27.27 -0.11
N SER A 194 -5.18 27.48 -1.35
CA SER A 194 -4.36 27.11 -2.48
C SER A 194 -3.08 27.98 -2.47
N HIS A 195 -1.95 27.42 -2.90
CA HIS A 195 -0.71 28.21 -3.08
C HIS A 195 -0.91 29.39 -4.06
N ARG A 196 -2.00 29.38 -4.83
CA ARG A 196 -2.35 30.44 -5.79
C ARG A 196 -3.10 31.62 -5.17
N ASP A 197 -3.58 31.51 -3.93
CA ASP A 197 -4.38 32.55 -3.27
C ASP A 197 -3.53 33.62 -2.58
N LEU A 198 -2.21 33.65 -2.84
CA LEU A 198 -1.31 34.72 -2.43
C LEU A 198 -0.93 35.55 -3.66
N VAL A 199 -1.93 36.22 -4.24
CA VAL A 199 -1.78 37.39 -5.12
C VAL A 199 -2.86 38.38 -4.73
#